data_AF-A0A552QNU6-F1
#
_entry.id   AF-A0A552QNU6-F1
#
_cell.length_a   1.000
_cell.length_b   1.000
_cell.length_c   1.000
_cell.angle_alpha   90.00
_cell.angle_beta   90.00
_cell.angle_gamma   90.00
#
_symmetry.space_group_name_H-M   'P 1'
#
loop_
_entity.id
_entity.type
_entity.pdbx_description
1 polymer ?
#
loop_
_entity_poly.entity_id
_entity_poly.type
_entity_poly.pdbx_seq_one_letter_code
_entity_poly.pdbx_strand_id
1 'polypeptide(L)'
;GQGNYAAANAFLDALATYRRAEGLPAQSLAWGPWGDGGMADSLPGADSQRMRRTGIATLSAEEGTALFDAAEAAGGAALVTMRVDLTGTDAPGPDDLPDLFRGLVRTSGHRATDTTASGAAAYRRRMNALTDEERTEQVLDLVRAHAAAILGYAGASAIEPDRAFKELGFDSLAAVEFRNGLAQATGLRPSATLVFDYPNSRVLAEYLAEELRPDSATDAQADEEERVRNILKGIPLSRLRDAGLMEVLFELAGVHEEPVNPTEETDENSTESIDSMDAESLISMALEGFGLDDATQGM
;
A
#
# COMPACT_ATOMS: atom_id res chain seq x y z
N GLY A 1 20.81 16.26 8.66
CA GLY A 1 21.10 17.60 9.23
C GLY A 1 21.12 18.68 8.16
N GLN A 2 19.96 19.06 7.62
CA GLN A 2 19.84 20.06 6.54
C GLN A 2 19.02 21.29 6.97
N GLY A 3 18.87 21.55 8.28
CA GLY A 3 17.97 22.60 8.80
C GLY A 3 18.27 24.00 8.26
N ASN A 4 19.55 24.39 8.22
CA ASN A 4 19.96 25.70 7.69
C ASN A 4 19.70 25.81 6.18
N TYR A 5 19.95 24.73 5.43
CA TYR A 5 19.69 24.68 3.99
C TYR A 5 18.19 24.74 3.68
N ALA A 6 17.38 23.98 4.41
CA ALA A 6 15.93 23.98 4.28
C ALA A 6 15.32 25.35 4.61
N ALA A 7 15.78 26.00 5.69
CA ALA A 7 15.31 27.34 6.06
C ALA A 7 15.63 28.39 4.99
N ALA A 8 16.84 28.34 4.40
CA ALA A 8 17.23 29.25 3.34
C ALA A 8 16.39 29.07 2.07
N ASN A 9 16.13 27.82 1.66
CA ASN A 9 15.31 27.54 0.48
C ASN A 9 13.83 27.88 0.71
N ALA A 10 13.28 27.58 1.89
CA ALA A 10 11.92 27.97 2.26
C ALA A 10 11.71 29.50 2.23
N PHE A 11 12.74 30.28 2.57
CA PHE A 11 12.70 31.74 2.42
C PHE A 11 12.57 32.17 0.95
N LEU A 12 13.27 31.50 0.02
CA LEU A 12 13.17 31.81 -1.41
C LEU A 12 11.77 31.51 -1.96
N ASP A 13 11.17 30.40 -1.54
CA ASP A 13 9.79 30.04 -1.92
C ASP A 13 8.77 31.07 -1.41
N ALA A 14 8.92 31.48 -0.15
CA ALA A 14 8.08 32.52 0.45
C ALA A 14 8.27 33.88 -0.24
N LEU A 15 9.51 34.24 -0.59
CA LEU A 15 9.83 35.49 -1.29
C LEU A 15 9.21 35.53 -2.69
N ALA A 16 9.27 34.42 -3.44
CA ALA A 16 8.67 34.35 -4.77
C ALA A 16 7.14 34.49 -4.70
N THR A 17 6.52 33.82 -3.71
CA THR A 17 5.08 33.94 -3.43
C THR A 17 4.69 35.37 -3.05
N TYR A 18 5.46 36.01 -2.16
CA TYR A 18 5.23 37.39 -1.75
C TYR A 18 5.31 38.37 -2.94
N ARG A 19 6.36 38.28 -3.76
CA ARG A 19 6.51 39.15 -4.94
C ARG A 19 5.35 39.00 -5.92
N ARG A 20 4.87 37.78 -6.13
CA ARG A 20 3.72 37.52 -7.01
C ARG A 20 2.42 38.11 -6.45
N ALA A 21 2.22 38.07 -5.13
CA ALA A 21 1.09 38.72 -4.48
C ALA A 21 1.12 40.25 -4.65
N GLU A 22 2.31 40.85 -4.70
CA GLU A 22 2.52 42.28 -4.99
C GLU A 22 2.50 42.63 -6.50
N GLY A 23 2.12 41.68 -7.37
CA GLY A 23 2.07 41.90 -8.83
C GLY A 23 3.45 41.95 -9.51
N LEU A 24 4.52 41.58 -8.80
CA LEU A 24 5.87 41.52 -9.35
C LEU A 24 6.20 40.12 -9.88
N PRO A 25 7.05 40.03 -10.93
CA PRO A 25 7.54 38.74 -11.40
C PRO A 25 8.50 38.12 -10.38
N ALA A 26 8.28 36.85 -10.08
CA ALA A 26 9.18 35.97 -9.34
C ALA A 26 8.76 34.50 -9.52
N GLN A 27 9.73 33.61 -9.53
CA GLN A 27 9.54 32.17 -9.50
C GLN A 27 10.69 31.52 -8.71
N SER A 28 10.36 30.61 -7.79
CA SER A 28 11.30 29.76 -7.07
C SER A 28 11.15 28.31 -7.57
N LEU A 29 12.27 27.66 -7.85
CA LEU A 29 12.31 26.27 -8.33
C LEU A 29 13.09 25.42 -7.33
N ALA A 30 12.38 24.54 -6.62
CA ALA A 30 12.95 23.57 -5.70
C ALA A 30 13.37 22.32 -6.49
N TRP A 31 14.67 22.22 -6.76
CA TRP A 31 15.24 21.16 -7.59
C TRP A 31 15.43 19.85 -6.82
N GLY A 32 15.10 18.74 -7.50
CA GLY A 32 15.56 17.41 -7.13
C GLY A 32 17.08 17.24 -7.36
N PRO A 33 17.66 16.07 -7.02
CA PRO A 33 19.10 15.84 -7.16
C PRO A 33 19.51 15.81 -8.64
N TRP A 34 20.69 16.33 -8.97
CA TRP A 34 21.29 16.32 -10.31
C TRP A 34 22.38 15.25 -10.39
N GLY A 35 22.46 14.52 -11.51
CA GLY A 35 23.33 13.35 -11.67
C GLY A 35 24.71 13.62 -12.28
N ASP A 36 24.94 14.82 -12.83
CA ASP A 36 26.14 15.16 -13.62
C ASP A 36 27.03 16.20 -12.92
N GLY A 37 27.32 16.01 -11.62
CA GLY A 37 28.06 16.98 -10.83
C GLY A 37 27.16 17.91 -9.99
N GLY A 38 27.63 18.28 -8.80
CA GLY A 38 27.04 19.38 -8.01
C GLY A 38 26.89 19.08 -6.53
N MET A 39 25.96 19.78 -5.87
CA MET A 39 25.74 19.66 -4.43
C MET A 39 25.21 18.26 -4.03
N ALA A 40 24.54 17.57 -4.94
CA ALA A 40 24.03 16.20 -4.73
C ALA A 40 25.15 15.15 -4.68
N ASP A 41 26.28 15.36 -5.36
CA ASP A 41 27.43 14.43 -5.32
C ASP A 41 28.16 14.45 -3.97
N SER A 42 27.99 15.54 -3.21
CA SER A 42 28.51 15.64 -1.84
C SER A 42 27.62 14.96 -0.80
N LEU A 43 26.48 14.39 -1.21
CA LEU A 43 25.65 13.60 -0.31
C LEU A 43 26.33 12.24 -0.04
N PRO A 44 26.34 11.78 1.22
CA PRO A 44 26.75 10.42 1.54
C PRO A 44 26.00 9.40 0.67
N GLY A 45 26.67 8.32 0.25
CA GLY A 45 26.07 7.31 -0.63
C GLY A 45 24.74 6.73 -0.10
N ALA A 46 24.60 6.63 1.22
CA ALA A 46 23.36 6.20 1.88
C ALA A 46 22.17 7.15 1.63
N ASP A 47 22.39 8.47 1.56
CA ASP A 47 21.32 9.44 1.30
C ASP A 47 20.85 9.37 -0.16
N SER A 48 21.79 9.22 -1.09
CA SER A 48 21.47 9.04 -2.52
C SER A 48 20.70 7.74 -2.79
N GLN A 49 21.08 6.65 -2.10
CA GLN A 49 20.39 5.36 -2.23
C GLN A 49 19.00 5.38 -1.59
N ARG A 50 18.83 6.11 -0.47
CA ARG A 50 17.53 6.35 0.16
C ARG A 50 16.58 7.12 -0.76
N MET A 51 17.06 8.20 -1.39
CA MET A 51 16.25 8.99 -2.34
C MET A 51 15.75 8.12 -3.50
N ARG A 52 16.65 7.30 -4.09
CA ARG A 52 16.27 6.35 -5.15
C ARG A 52 15.20 5.36 -4.71
N ARG A 53 15.29 4.82 -3.48
CA ARG A 53 14.27 3.92 -2.91
C ARG A 53 12.90 4.57 -2.74
N THR A 54 12.84 5.88 -2.52
CA THR A 54 11.58 6.65 -2.45
C THR A 54 11.06 7.08 -3.82
N GLY A 55 11.70 6.63 -4.91
CA GLY A 55 11.33 6.96 -6.30
C GLY A 55 11.91 8.28 -6.79
N ILE A 56 12.75 8.96 -5.99
CA ILE A 56 13.39 10.20 -6.41
C ILE A 56 14.67 9.85 -7.18
N ALA A 57 14.66 10.15 -8.48
CA ALA A 57 15.80 9.91 -9.37
C ALA A 57 16.61 11.19 -9.60
N THR A 58 17.87 11.01 -10.00
CA THR A 58 18.74 12.11 -10.41
C THR A 58 18.34 12.65 -11.78
N LEU A 59 18.34 13.97 -11.92
CA LEU A 59 18.12 14.68 -13.18
C LEU A 59 19.41 14.74 -14.00
N SER A 60 19.31 14.52 -15.31
CA SER A 60 20.36 14.95 -16.24
C SER A 60 20.27 16.45 -16.50
N ALA A 61 21.34 17.05 -17.04
CA ALA A 61 21.33 18.46 -17.43
C ALA A 61 20.25 18.79 -18.49
N GLU A 62 19.99 17.86 -19.41
CA GLU A 62 18.95 17.98 -20.44
C GLU A 62 17.55 17.98 -19.82
N GLU A 63 17.30 17.08 -18.87
CA GLU A 63 16.04 17.01 -18.13
C GLU A 63 15.81 18.24 -17.25
N GLY A 64 16.86 18.72 -16.58
CA GLY A 64 16.82 19.93 -15.77
C GLY A 64 16.44 21.16 -16.61
N THR A 65 17.03 21.29 -17.80
CA THR A 65 16.71 22.40 -18.72
C THR A 65 15.27 22.30 -19.24
N ALA A 66 14.81 21.10 -19.61
CA ALA A 66 13.43 20.89 -20.04
C ALA A 66 12.41 21.21 -18.92
N LEU A 67 12.74 20.87 -17.67
CA LEU A 67 11.90 21.23 -16.51
C LEU A 67 11.89 22.73 -16.22
N PHE A 68 12.99 23.43 -16.49
CA PHE A 68 13.03 24.89 -16.39
C PHE A 68 12.05 25.54 -17.37
N ASP A 69 12.10 25.14 -18.64
CA ASP A 69 11.18 25.64 -19.67
C ASP A 69 9.71 25.31 -19.33
N ALA A 70 9.46 24.09 -18.82
CA ALA A 70 8.13 23.69 -18.37
C ALA A 70 7.64 24.50 -17.17
N ALA A 71 8.54 24.85 -16.23
CA ALA A 71 8.20 25.64 -15.05
C ALA A 71 7.82 27.08 -15.42
N GLU A 72 8.49 27.67 -16.42
CA GLU A 72 8.12 28.98 -16.96
C GLU A 72 6.69 28.96 -17.50
N ALA A 73 6.34 27.92 -18.27
CA ALA A 73 5.00 27.75 -18.84
C ALA A 73 3.90 27.47 -17.78
N ALA A 74 4.24 26.80 -16.68
CA ALA A 74 3.29 26.44 -15.62
C ALA A 74 2.81 27.65 -14.79
N GLY A 75 3.56 28.74 -14.74
CA GLY A 75 3.15 30.02 -14.13
C GLY A 75 3.04 30.05 -12.60
N GLY A 76 3.49 29.01 -11.90
CA GLY A 76 3.51 28.94 -10.44
C GLY A 76 4.64 29.77 -9.81
N ALA A 77 4.39 30.35 -8.63
CA ALA A 77 5.37 31.18 -7.90
C ALA A 77 6.48 30.34 -7.24
N ALA A 78 6.13 29.16 -6.72
CA ALA A 78 7.07 28.19 -6.16
C ALA A 78 6.70 26.82 -6.73
N LEU A 79 7.66 26.17 -7.40
CA LEU A 79 7.47 24.88 -8.06
C LEU A 79 8.56 23.91 -7.64
N VAL A 80 8.21 22.63 -7.55
CA VAL A 80 9.18 21.56 -7.33
C VAL A 80 9.52 20.93 -8.68
N THR A 81 10.79 20.91 -9.04
CA THR A 81 11.32 20.37 -10.30
C THR A 81 12.15 19.14 -10.00
N MET A 82 11.53 17.97 -10.08
CA MET A 82 12.19 16.72 -9.73
C MET A 82 11.74 15.56 -10.61
N ARG A 83 12.63 14.58 -10.78
CA ARG A 83 12.32 13.31 -11.42
C ARG A 83 11.78 12.34 -10.38
N VAL A 84 10.52 11.95 -10.54
CA VAL A 84 9.89 10.93 -9.70
C VAL A 84 9.54 9.72 -10.57
N ASP A 85 10.17 8.59 -10.25
CA ASP A 85 9.90 7.29 -10.84
C ASP A 85 9.08 6.45 -9.87
N LEU A 86 7.76 6.44 -10.10
CA LEU A 86 6.79 5.74 -9.26
C LEU A 86 6.23 4.48 -9.94
N THR A 87 6.76 4.11 -11.11
CA THR A 87 6.17 3.07 -11.96
C THR A 87 7.25 2.21 -12.59
N GLY A 88 7.25 0.90 -12.33
CA GLY A 88 8.24 -0.03 -12.87
C GLY A 88 8.60 -1.11 -11.87
N THR A 89 9.52 -2.00 -12.26
CA THR A 89 10.00 -3.11 -11.42
C THR A 89 10.76 -2.61 -10.18
N ASP A 90 11.37 -1.43 -10.28
CA ASP A 90 12.14 -0.77 -9.21
C ASP A 90 11.33 0.32 -8.48
N ALA A 91 10.01 0.41 -8.72
CA ALA A 91 9.16 1.41 -8.09
C ALA A 91 9.07 1.19 -6.56
N PRO A 92 8.94 2.27 -5.77
CA PRO A 92 8.81 2.15 -4.32
C PRO A 92 7.55 1.38 -3.93
N GLY A 93 7.66 0.53 -2.91
CA GLY A 93 6.49 -0.07 -2.30
C GLY A 93 5.58 1.00 -1.65
N PRO A 94 4.29 0.71 -1.42
CA PRO A 94 3.35 1.66 -0.80
C PRO A 94 3.76 2.14 0.60
N ASP A 95 4.62 1.37 1.29
CA ASP A 95 5.20 1.72 2.59
C ASP A 95 6.54 2.49 2.50
N ASP A 96 7.23 2.45 1.36
CA ASP A 96 8.45 3.21 1.09
C ASP A 96 8.15 4.60 0.49
N LEU A 97 6.90 4.85 0.07
CA LEU A 97 6.44 6.12 -0.47
C LEU A 97 6.18 7.14 0.65
N PRO A 98 6.86 8.30 0.65
CA PRO A 98 6.48 9.44 1.47
C PRO A 98 5.00 9.78 1.28
N ASP A 99 4.32 10.17 2.36
CA ASP A 99 2.90 10.53 2.33
C ASP A 99 2.57 11.58 1.26
N LEU A 100 3.52 12.49 1.00
CA LEU A 100 3.42 13.53 -0.04
C LEU A 100 3.26 12.96 -1.46
N PHE A 101 3.72 11.75 -1.73
CA PHE A 101 3.68 11.11 -3.05
C PHE A 101 2.52 10.11 -3.22
N ARG A 102 1.79 9.78 -2.15
CA ARG A 102 0.64 8.85 -2.23
C ARG A 102 -0.47 9.33 -3.18
N GLY A 103 -0.63 10.64 -3.34
CA GLY A 103 -1.58 11.22 -4.29
C GLY A 103 -1.13 11.19 -5.76
N LEU A 104 0.16 10.92 -6.02
CA LEU A 104 0.75 10.86 -7.37
C LEU A 104 0.74 9.45 -7.95
N VAL A 105 0.76 8.42 -7.10
CA VAL A 105 0.60 7.03 -7.51
C VAL A 105 -0.88 6.76 -7.73
N ARG A 106 -1.32 6.72 -8.99
CA ARG A 106 -2.63 6.14 -9.32
C ARG A 106 -2.61 4.66 -8.94
N THR A 107 -3.12 4.35 -7.75
CA THR A 107 -3.30 2.96 -7.32
C THR A 107 -4.38 2.35 -8.21
N SER A 108 -3.98 1.58 -9.23
CA SER A 108 -4.88 0.55 -9.74
C SER A 108 -5.00 -0.47 -8.63
N GLY A 109 -5.99 -0.29 -7.76
CA GLY A 109 -6.25 -1.21 -6.66
C GLY A 109 -6.39 -2.65 -7.17
N HIS A 110 -6.00 -3.61 -6.32
CA HIS A 110 -6.21 -5.06 -6.50
C HIS A 110 -5.19 -5.88 -7.30
N ARG A 111 -3.89 -5.54 -7.34
CA ARG A 111 -2.90 -6.55 -7.80
C ARG A 111 -1.60 -6.68 -6.99
N ALA A 112 -1.12 -5.62 -6.35
CA ALA A 112 0.15 -5.68 -5.58
C ALA A 112 0.03 -6.45 -4.25
N THR A 113 -1.14 -6.44 -3.61
CA THR A 113 -1.40 -7.17 -2.36
C THR A 113 -1.39 -8.69 -2.58
N ASP A 114 -1.91 -9.16 -3.72
CA ASP A 114 -1.93 -10.59 -4.04
C ASP A 114 -0.52 -11.12 -4.34
N THR A 115 0.34 -10.35 -5.02
CA THR A 115 1.70 -10.80 -5.33
C THR A 115 2.60 -10.83 -4.09
N THR A 116 2.50 -9.84 -3.20
CA THR A 116 3.29 -9.79 -1.95
C THR A 116 2.82 -10.83 -0.94
N ALA A 117 1.51 -11.00 -0.77
CA ALA A 117 0.94 -12.08 0.05
C ALA A 117 1.31 -13.46 -0.50
N SER A 118 1.30 -13.64 -1.84
CA SER A 118 1.74 -14.86 -2.50
C SER A 118 3.24 -15.14 -2.28
N GLY A 119 4.09 -14.10 -2.23
CA GLY A 119 5.52 -14.24 -1.97
C GLY A 119 5.81 -14.71 -0.55
N ALA A 120 5.20 -14.07 0.45
CA ALA A 120 5.34 -14.45 1.85
C ALA A 120 4.78 -15.86 2.14
N ALA A 121 3.65 -16.22 1.52
CA ALA A 121 3.09 -17.57 1.61
C ALA A 121 4.00 -18.63 0.98
N ALA A 122 4.62 -18.33 -0.17
CA ALA A 122 5.60 -19.22 -0.80
C ALA A 122 6.86 -19.38 0.06
N TYR A 123 7.34 -18.30 0.69
CA TYR A 123 8.47 -18.36 1.61
C TYR A 123 8.16 -19.23 2.84
N ARG A 124 7.02 -19.03 3.50
CA ARG A 124 6.58 -19.88 4.62
C ARG A 124 6.48 -21.35 4.26
N ARG A 125 5.86 -21.70 3.11
CA ARG A 125 5.82 -23.09 2.63
C ARG A 125 7.20 -23.69 2.44
N ARG A 126 8.17 -22.92 1.92
CA ARG A 126 9.55 -23.37 1.78
C ARG A 126 10.20 -23.63 3.14
N MET A 127 10.00 -22.73 4.11
CA MET A 127 10.54 -22.88 5.47
C MET A 127 9.95 -24.07 6.23
N ASN A 128 8.67 -24.39 5.97
CA ASN A 128 7.98 -25.55 6.56
C ASN A 128 8.50 -26.89 6.02
N ALA A 129 9.11 -26.91 4.83
CA ALA A 129 9.66 -28.12 4.23
C ALA A 129 11.10 -28.45 4.69
N LEU A 130 11.75 -27.53 5.42
CA LEU A 130 13.14 -27.66 5.88
C LEU A 130 13.20 -28.20 7.32
N THR A 131 14.33 -28.81 7.67
CA THR A 131 14.63 -29.13 9.08
C THR A 131 14.83 -27.85 9.90
N ASP A 132 14.85 -27.97 11.23
CA ASP A 132 15.03 -26.82 12.10
C ASP A 132 16.40 -26.15 11.89
N GLU A 133 17.45 -26.94 11.67
CA GLU A 133 18.79 -26.44 11.35
C GLU A 133 18.83 -25.72 10.00
N GLU A 134 18.27 -26.34 8.95
CA GLU A 134 18.23 -25.76 7.60
C GLU A 134 17.37 -24.49 7.54
N ARG A 135 16.26 -24.44 8.29
CA ARG A 135 15.41 -23.25 8.42
C ARG A 135 16.18 -22.11 9.07
N THR A 136 16.88 -22.38 10.16
CA THR A 136 17.67 -21.37 10.87
C THR A 136 18.77 -20.79 9.98
N GLU A 137 19.45 -21.63 9.19
CA GLU A 137 20.46 -21.19 8.24
C GLU A 137 19.87 -20.32 7.12
N GLN A 138 18.74 -20.72 6.54
CA GLN A 138 18.04 -19.93 5.52
C GLN A 138 17.53 -18.58 6.03
N VAL A 139 16.99 -18.57 7.25
CA VAL A 139 16.54 -17.33 7.88
C VAL A 139 17.74 -16.43 8.21
N LEU A 140 18.87 -17.01 8.63
CA LEU A 140 20.10 -16.26 8.86
C LEU A 140 20.60 -15.57 7.59
N ASP A 141 20.61 -16.27 6.46
CA ASP A 141 20.99 -15.70 5.18
C ASP A 141 20.04 -14.58 4.75
N LEU A 142 18.73 -14.75 4.96
CA LEU A 142 17.73 -13.70 4.71
C LEU A 142 18.01 -12.44 5.55
N VAL A 143 18.20 -12.62 6.86
CA VAL A 143 18.47 -11.54 7.82
C VAL A 143 19.75 -10.78 7.42
N ARG A 144 20.82 -11.50 7.08
CA ARG A 144 22.09 -10.91 6.65
C ARG A 144 21.98 -10.19 5.31
N ALA A 145 21.22 -10.73 4.36
CA ALA A 145 20.98 -10.08 3.07
C ALA A 145 20.23 -8.75 3.24
N HIS A 146 19.19 -8.71 4.06
CA HIS A 146 18.46 -7.48 4.35
C HIS A 146 19.31 -6.47 5.12
N ALA A 147 20.10 -6.91 6.09
CA ALA A 147 21.02 -6.04 6.82
C ALA A 147 22.08 -5.42 5.89
N ALA A 148 22.65 -6.23 4.98
CA ALA A 148 23.60 -5.76 3.98
C ALA A 148 22.98 -4.71 3.05
N ALA A 149 21.76 -4.96 2.57
CA ALA A 149 21.06 -4.05 1.66
C ALA A 149 20.77 -2.68 2.30
N ILE A 150 20.41 -2.64 3.58
CA ILE A 150 20.10 -1.39 4.30
C ILE A 150 21.37 -0.59 4.60
N LEU A 151 22.43 -1.28 4.98
CA LEU A 151 23.70 -0.64 5.34
C LEU A 151 24.61 -0.37 4.13
N GLY A 152 24.21 -0.79 2.92
CA GLY A 152 24.97 -0.56 1.68
C GLY A 152 26.19 -1.47 1.51
N TYR A 153 26.20 -2.64 2.13
CA TYR A 153 27.25 -3.64 1.92
C TYR A 153 27.02 -4.44 0.62
N ALA A 154 28.11 -4.94 0.04
CA ALA A 154 28.09 -5.69 -1.23
C ALA A 154 27.31 -7.02 -1.18
N GLY A 155 26.99 -7.55 0.02
CA GLY A 155 26.18 -8.75 0.17
C GLY A 155 26.15 -9.29 1.59
N ALA A 156 25.35 -10.35 1.80
CA ALA A 156 25.12 -10.98 3.11
C ALA A 156 26.42 -11.47 3.79
N SER A 157 27.42 -11.90 3.01
CA SER A 157 28.71 -12.37 3.53
C SER A 157 29.53 -11.28 4.21
N ALA A 158 29.29 -10.00 3.89
CA ALA A 158 29.94 -8.87 4.53
C ALA A 158 29.38 -8.56 5.94
N ILE A 159 28.23 -9.12 6.28
CA ILE A 159 27.62 -9.00 7.60
C ILE A 159 28.09 -10.18 8.46
N GLU A 160 28.86 -9.90 9.50
CA GLU A 160 29.24 -10.91 10.49
C GLU A 160 28.01 -11.29 11.34
N PRO A 161 27.68 -12.59 11.46
CA PRO A 161 26.42 -13.04 12.08
C PRO A 161 26.33 -12.74 13.57
N ASP A 162 27.47 -12.72 14.27
CA ASP A 162 27.57 -12.53 15.72
C ASP A 162 27.83 -11.08 16.12
N ARG A 163 28.11 -10.21 15.13
CA ARG A 163 28.39 -8.79 15.37
C ARG A 163 27.10 -8.02 15.61
N ALA A 164 27.13 -7.12 16.59
CA ALA A 164 25.95 -6.36 16.96
C ALA A 164 25.53 -5.39 15.85
N PHE A 165 24.23 -5.28 15.58
CA PHE A 165 23.68 -4.35 14.60
C PHE A 165 24.11 -2.90 14.85
N LYS A 166 24.20 -2.50 16.13
CA LYS A 166 24.66 -1.17 16.53
C LYS A 166 26.11 -0.90 16.11
N GLU A 167 26.98 -1.91 16.14
CA GLU A 167 28.38 -1.79 15.71
C GLU A 167 28.53 -1.81 14.18
N LEU A 168 27.53 -2.35 13.48
CA LEU A 168 27.42 -2.32 12.02
C LEU A 168 26.84 -0.99 11.50
N GLY A 169 26.36 -0.12 12.40
CA GLY A 169 25.84 1.20 12.04
C GLY A 169 24.32 1.28 11.92
N PHE A 170 23.57 0.33 12.51
CA PHE A 170 22.12 0.47 12.63
C PHE A 170 21.76 1.67 13.52
N ASP A 171 20.97 2.58 12.96
CA ASP A 171 20.30 3.65 13.67
C ASP A 171 18.80 3.35 13.85
N SER A 172 18.06 4.30 14.44
CA SER A 172 16.62 4.15 14.68
C SER A 172 15.79 4.00 13.40
N LEU A 173 16.26 4.54 12.27
CA LEU A 173 15.52 4.47 11.00
C LEU A 173 15.83 3.16 10.27
N ALA A 174 17.10 2.77 10.23
CA ALA A 174 17.56 1.49 9.69
C ALA A 174 16.89 0.31 10.41
N ALA A 175 16.66 0.42 11.73
CA ALA A 175 15.95 -0.60 12.49
C ALA A 175 14.49 -0.77 12.03
N VAL A 176 13.79 0.33 11.73
CA VAL A 176 12.40 0.29 11.24
C VAL A 176 12.34 -0.27 9.82
N GLU A 177 13.23 0.19 8.92
CA GLU A 177 13.32 -0.30 7.55
C GLU A 177 13.63 -1.80 7.50
N PHE A 178 14.52 -2.27 8.38
CA PHE A 178 14.88 -3.68 8.49
C PHE A 178 13.72 -4.54 8.97
N ARG A 179 13.02 -4.09 10.00
CA ARG A 179 11.82 -4.75 10.50
C ARG A 179 10.73 -4.85 9.43
N ASN A 180 10.51 -3.78 8.66
CA ASN A 180 9.51 -3.78 7.59
C ASN A 180 9.90 -4.72 6.43
N GLY A 181 11.17 -4.73 6.03
CA GLY A 181 11.68 -5.65 5.01
C GLY A 181 11.53 -7.12 5.42
N LEU A 182 11.87 -7.45 6.67
CA LEU A 182 11.69 -8.79 7.22
C LEU A 182 10.21 -9.17 7.31
N ALA A 183 9.34 -8.26 7.74
CA ALA A 183 7.89 -8.50 7.79
C ALA A 183 7.32 -8.82 6.40
N GLN A 184 7.76 -8.10 5.37
CA GLN A 184 7.33 -8.34 3.99
C GLN A 184 7.82 -9.70 3.45
N ALA A 185 9.08 -10.04 3.69
CA ALA A 185 9.68 -11.28 3.18
C ALA A 185 9.12 -12.54 3.85
N THR A 186 8.88 -12.46 5.16
CA THR A 186 8.46 -13.61 5.97
C THR A 186 6.94 -13.69 6.14
N GLY A 187 6.22 -12.58 5.98
CA GLY A 187 4.82 -12.45 6.34
C GLY A 187 4.57 -12.33 7.85
N LEU A 188 5.63 -12.30 8.67
CA LEU A 188 5.54 -12.12 10.11
C LEU A 188 5.30 -10.65 10.46
N ARG A 189 4.91 -10.40 11.72
CA ARG A 189 4.80 -9.04 12.29
C ARG A 189 5.80 -8.88 13.45
N PRO A 190 7.11 -8.77 13.16
CA PRO A 190 8.12 -8.60 14.21
C PRO A 190 7.84 -7.34 15.05
N SER A 191 8.25 -7.35 16.32
CA SER A 191 8.05 -6.23 17.24
C SER A 191 8.79 -4.97 16.77
N ALA A 192 8.37 -3.79 17.26
CA ALA A 192 9.07 -2.53 16.96
C ALA A 192 10.45 -2.44 17.64
N THR A 193 10.72 -3.30 18.63
CA THR A 193 11.96 -3.36 19.41
C THR A 193 12.91 -4.46 18.94
N LEU A 194 12.61 -5.12 17.82
CA LEU A 194 13.34 -6.28 17.28
C LEU A 194 14.87 -6.16 17.33
N VAL A 195 15.44 -5.06 16.86
CA VAL A 195 16.91 -4.86 16.79
C VAL A 195 17.54 -4.68 18.18
N PHE A 196 16.74 -4.27 19.17
CA PHE A 196 17.16 -4.15 20.58
C PHE A 196 17.03 -5.47 21.32
N ASP A 197 15.93 -6.20 21.09
CA ASP A 197 15.66 -7.49 21.71
C ASP A 197 16.58 -8.59 21.15
N TYR A 198 16.94 -8.48 19.87
CA TYR A 198 17.78 -9.42 19.12
C TYR A 198 18.96 -8.66 18.48
N PRO A 199 20.10 -8.52 19.21
CA PRO A 199 21.13 -7.54 18.88
C PRO A 199 22.02 -7.91 17.69
N ASN A 200 21.97 -9.14 17.19
CA ASN A 200 22.77 -9.60 16.05
C ASN A 200 21.95 -10.52 15.12
N SER A 201 22.52 -10.80 13.94
CA SER A 201 21.81 -11.55 12.89
C SER A 201 21.51 -12.99 13.29
N ARG A 202 22.38 -13.62 14.08
CA ARG A 202 22.17 -14.99 14.56
C ARG A 202 20.96 -15.10 15.49
N VAL A 203 20.95 -14.29 16.54
CA VAL A 203 19.90 -14.29 17.57
C VAL A 203 18.54 -13.90 16.97
N LEU A 204 18.55 -12.97 16.00
CA LEU A 204 17.34 -12.62 15.27
C LEU A 204 16.85 -13.76 14.35
N ALA A 205 17.77 -14.46 13.69
CA ALA A 205 17.41 -15.56 12.81
C ALA A 205 16.81 -16.74 13.57
N GLU A 206 17.35 -17.06 14.75
CA GLU A 206 16.81 -18.09 15.65
C GLU A 206 15.37 -17.74 16.08
N TYR A 207 15.13 -16.50 16.47
CA TYR A 207 13.78 -16.04 16.84
C TYR A 207 12.79 -16.14 15.67
N LEU A 208 13.17 -15.66 14.49
CA LEU A 208 12.29 -15.71 13.31
C LEU A 208 12.07 -17.15 12.83
N ALA A 209 13.06 -18.04 12.95
CA ALA A 209 12.92 -19.44 12.59
C ALA A 209 11.94 -20.19 13.52
N GLU A 210 11.89 -19.81 14.81
CA GLU A 210 10.92 -20.34 15.76
C GLU A 210 9.50 -19.83 15.44
N GLU A 211 9.36 -18.54 15.15
CA GLU A 211 8.07 -17.93 14.80
C GLU A 211 7.52 -18.45 13.45
N LEU A 212 8.41 -18.91 12.56
CA LEU A 212 8.05 -19.53 11.28
C LEU A 212 7.72 -21.03 11.40
N ARG A 213 7.75 -21.61 12.60
CA ARG A 213 7.30 -22.99 12.77
C ARG A 213 5.80 -23.08 12.50
N PRO A 214 5.34 -24.09 11.75
CA PRO A 214 3.92 -24.29 11.55
C PRO A 214 3.29 -24.64 12.90
N ASP A 215 2.45 -23.75 13.41
CA ASP A 215 1.55 -24.06 14.51
C ASP A 215 0.55 -25.07 13.94
N SER A 216 0.76 -26.36 14.26
CA SER A 216 0.30 -27.49 13.45
C SER A 216 -1.22 -27.60 13.29
N ALA A 217 -1.99 -26.76 13.99
CA ALA A 217 -3.44 -26.68 13.92
C ALA A 217 -3.96 -25.55 13.02
N THR A 218 -3.28 -24.40 12.92
CA THR A 218 -3.84 -23.19 12.30
C THR A 218 -3.48 -23.08 10.80
N ASP A 219 -2.25 -23.44 10.44
CA ASP A 219 -1.79 -23.37 9.04
C ASP A 219 -2.34 -24.52 8.18
N ALA A 220 -2.59 -25.69 8.78
CA ALA A 220 -3.22 -26.81 8.08
C ALA A 220 -4.65 -26.46 7.59
N GLN A 221 -5.39 -25.70 8.40
CA GLN A 221 -6.74 -25.29 8.10
C GLN A 221 -6.77 -24.17 7.04
N ALA A 222 -5.81 -23.23 7.09
CA ALA A 222 -5.65 -22.19 6.07
C ALA A 222 -5.22 -22.76 4.70
N ASP A 223 -4.28 -23.72 4.70
CA ASP A 223 -3.85 -24.42 3.49
C ASP A 223 -4.98 -25.29 2.91
N GLU A 224 -5.79 -25.94 3.76
CA GLU A 224 -6.96 -26.70 3.33
C GLU A 224 -8.04 -25.80 2.72
N GLU A 225 -8.35 -24.67 3.35
CA GLU A 225 -9.29 -23.67 2.82
C GLU A 225 -8.83 -23.08 1.48
N GLU A 226 -7.53 -22.74 1.34
CA GLU A 226 -6.98 -22.23 0.08
C GLU A 226 -7.00 -23.30 -1.02
N ARG A 227 -6.71 -24.57 -0.66
CA ARG A 227 -6.79 -25.70 -1.58
C ARG A 227 -8.22 -25.96 -2.05
N VAL A 228 -9.19 -25.95 -1.14
CA VAL A 228 -10.62 -26.08 -1.46
C VAL A 228 -11.08 -24.92 -2.34
N ARG A 229 -10.70 -23.67 -2.02
CA ARG A 229 -11.03 -22.49 -2.82
C ARG A 229 -10.48 -22.58 -4.25
N ASN A 230 -9.24 -23.05 -4.41
CA ASN A 230 -8.63 -23.23 -5.73
C ASN A 230 -9.28 -24.35 -6.54
N ILE A 231 -9.65 -25.46 -5.90
CA ILE A 231 -10.41 -26.54 -6.57
C ILE A 231 -11.77 -26.02 -7.02
N LEU A 232 -12.51 -25.30 -6.17
CA LEU A 232 -13.81 -24.73 -6.51
C LEU A 232 -13.74 -23.75 -7.71
N LYS A 233 -12.70 -22.90 -7.78
CA LYS A 233 -12.48 -22.01 -8.93
C LYS A 233 -12.21 -22.75 -10.25
N GLY A 234 -11.66 -23.97 -10.18
CA GLY A 234 -11.28 -24.75 -11.35
C GLY A 234 -12.40 -25.63 -11.92
N ILE A 235 -13.52 -25.80 -11.21
CA ILE A 235 -14.63 -26.64 -11.67
C ILE A 235 -15.53 -25.83 -12.63
N PRO A 236 -15.74 -26.28 -13.88
CA PRO A 236 -16.67 -25.61 -14.80
C PRO A 236 -18.10 -25.60 -14.24
N LEU A 237 -18.78 -24.45 -14.30
CA LEU A 237 -20.16 -24.27 -13.82
C LEU A 237 -21.16 -25.27 -14.43
N SER A 238 -20.93 -25.71 -15.67
CA SER A 238 -21.76 -26.73 -16.32
C SER A 238 -21.71 -28.07 -15.57
N ARG A 239 -20.55 -28.49 -15.08
CA ARG A 239 -20.44 -29.74 -14.30
C ARG A 239 -21.12 -29.63 -12.93
N LEU A 240 -21.09 -28.45 -12.32
CA LEU A 240 -21.81 -28.21 -11.06
C LEU A 240 -23.33 -28.25 -11.26
N ARG A 241 -23.81 -27.72 -12.40
CA ARG A 241 -25.22 -27.77 -12.80
C ARG A 241 -25.68 -29.18 -13.15
N ASP A 242 -24.90 -29.92 -13.95
CA ASP A 242 -25.21 -31.30 -14.34
C ASP A 242 -25.20 -32.26 -13.15
N ALA A 243 -24.40 -31.96 -12.12
CA ALA A 243 -24.35 -32.70 -10.86
C ALA A 243 -25.42 -32.28 -9.83
N GLY A 244 -26.24 -31.26 -10.12
CA GLY A 244 -27.26 -30.75 -9.21
C GLY A 244 -26.70 -30.03 -7.97
N LEU A 245 -25.41 -29.66 -7.96
CA LEU A 245 -24.73 -29.07 -6.81
C LEU A 245 -24.90 -27.54 -6.71
N MET A 246 -25.49 -26.90 -7.74
CA MET A 246 -25.65 -25.45 -7.75
C MET A 246 -26.62 -24.94 -6.69
N GLU A 247 -27.71 -25.65 -6.46
CA GLU A 247 -28.73 -25.26 -5.49
C GLU A 247 -28.16 -25.29 -4.07
N VAL A 248 -27.38 -26.33 -3.75
CA VAL A 248 -26.67 -26.48 -2.47
C VAL A 248 -25.61 -25.39 -2.27
N LEU A 249 -24.87 -25.03 -3.33
CA LEU A 249 -23.88 -23.95 -3.26
C LEU A 249 -24.52 -22.58 -3.08
N PHE A 250 -25.68 -22.32 -3.71
CA PHE A 250 -26.42 -21.08 -3.53
C PHE A 250 -27.05 -20.97 -2.13
N GLU A 251 -27.59 -22.06 -1.60
CA GLU A 251 -28.09 -22.13 -0.23
C GLU A 251 -26.97 -21.87 0.79
N LEU A 252 -25.81 -22.51 0.62
CA LEU A 252 -24.63 -22.27 1.47
C LEU A 252 -24.06 -20.85 1.33
N ALA A 253 -24.17 -20.25 0.14
CA ALA A 253 -23.74 -18.87 -0.12
C ALA A 253 -24.76 -17.82 0.36
N GLY A 254 -25.93 -18.23 0.87
CA GLY A 254 -27.01 -17.33 1.28
C GLY A 254 -27.67 -16.59 0.12
N VAL A 255 -27.52 -17.09 -1.11
CA VAL A 255 -28.12 -16.52 -2.32
C VAL A 255 -29.40 -17.30 -2.61
N HIS A 256 -30.55 -16.80 -2.13
CA HIS A 256 -31.84 -17.31 -2.54
C HIS A 256 -32.22 -16.67 -3.88
N GLU A 257 -32.24 -17.45 -4.96
CA GLU A 257 -32.95 -17.05 -6.18
C GLU A 257 -34.45 -17.05 -5.84
N GLU A 258 -35.08 -15.87 -5.82
CA GLU A 258 -36.54 -15.80 -5.86
C GLU A 258 -37.04 -16.44 -7.16
N PRO A 259 -38.00 -17.38 -7.10
CA PRO A 259 -38.48 -18.05 -8.29
C PRO A 259 -39.27 -17.06 -9.15
N VAL A 260 -38.86 -16.91 -10.41
CA VAL A 260 -39.67 -16.28 -11.46
C VAL A 260 -40.93 -17.11 -11.62
N ASN A 261 -42.05 -16.59 -11.13
CA ASN A 261 -43.36 -17.20 -11.24
C ASN A 261 -43.91 -16.95 -12.66
N PRO A 262 -44.10 -17.96 -13.53
CA PRO A 262 -44.87 -17.80 -14.74
C PRO A 262 -46.36 -17.91 -14.39
N THR A 263 -47.18 -17.10 -15.03
CA THR A 263 -48.66 -17.04 -14.98
C THR A 263 -49.28 -16.46 -13.71
N GLU A 264 -49.54 -15.16 -13.74
CA GLU A 264 -50.80 -14.62 -13.22
C GLU A 264 -51.50 -13.86 -14.35
N GLU A 265 -52.59 -14.47 -14.80
CA GLU A 265 -53.69 -13.78 -15.46
C GLU A 265 -54.24 -12.72 -14.48
N THR A 266 -54.51 -11.55 -15.03
CA THR A 266 -55.46 -10.51 -14.59
C THR A 266 -56.43 -10.91 -13.47
N ASP A 267 -56.40 -10.21 -12.34
CA ASP A 267 -57.46 -9.23 -12.02
C ASP A 267 -57.15 -8.37 -10.77
N GLU A 268 -57.09 -7.06 -11.02
CA GLU A 268 -57.67 -5.95 -10.25
C GLU A 268 -57.58 -5.95 -8.71
N ASN A 269 -56.54 -5.30 -8.16
CA ASN A 269 -56.76 -4.17 -7.27
C ASN A 269 -55.52 -3.26 -7.23
N SER A 270 -55.66 -2.10 -7.87
CA SER A 270 -54.63 -1.10 -8.11
C SER A 270 -54.20 -0.34 -6.85
N THR A 271 -52.93 -0.46 -6.46
CA THR A 271 -52.18 0.70 -5.97
C THR A 271 -51.60 1.41 -7.19
N GLU A 272 -52.32 2.43 -7.67
CA GLU A 272 -51.90 3.24 -8.81
C GLU A 272 -50.52 3.86 -8.56
N SER A 273 -49.65 3.71 -9.55
CA SER A 273 -48.32 4.30 -9.59
C SER A 273 -48.43 5.82 -9.64
N ILE A 274 -47.66 6.48 -8.77
CA ILE A 274 -47.55 7.94 -8.59
C ILE A 274 -47.29 8.68 -9.93
N ASP A 275 -46.68 8.00 -10.91
CA ASP A 275 -46.36 8.58 -12.23
C ASP A 275 -47.58 8.86 -13.12
N SER A 276 -48.78 8.39 -12.75
CA SER A 276 -50.01 8.56 -13.56
C SER A 276 -51.07 9.49 -12.96
N MET A 277 -50.80 10.09 -11.79
CA MET A 277 -51.79 10.91 -11.08
C MET A 277 -51.89 12.32 -11.66
N ASP A 278 -53.11 12.86 -11.70
CA ASP A 278 -53.34 14.26 -12.05
C ASP A 278 -52.93 15.21 -10.91
N ALA A 279 -52.74 16.48 -11.27
CA ALA A 279 -52.24 17.50 -10.33
C ALA A 279 -53.19 17.71 -9.13
N GLU A 280 -54.48 17.48 -9.30
CA GLU A 280 -55.49 17.68 -8.24
C GLU A 280 -55.43 16.55 -7.21
N SER A 281 -55.17 15.31 -7.66
CA SER A 281 -55.01 14.13 -6.80
C SER A 281 -53.70 14.15 -6.01
N LEU A 282 -52.62 14.67 -6.59
CA LEU A 282 -51.35 14.88 -5.87
C LEU A 282 -51.46 15.94 -4.78
N ILE A 283 -52.27 16.98 -4.98
CA ILE A 283 -52.52 18.03 -3.98
C ILE A 283 -53.33 17.49 -2.80
N SER A 284 -54.31 16.62 -3.04
CA SER A 284 -55.09 15.97 -1.97
C SER A 284 -54.21 15.04 -1.11
N MET A 285 -53.31 14.29 -1.74
CA MET A 285 -52.38 13.39 -1.04
C MET A 285 -51.34 14.17 -0.19
N ALA A 286 -50.91 15.35 -0.65
CA ALA A 286 -49.97 16.21 0.08
C ALA A 286 -50.62 16.92 1.29
N LEU A 287 -51.93 17.20 1.23
CA LEU A 287 -52.67 17.84 2.32
C LEU A 287 -53.05 16.84 3.44
N GLU A 288 -53.21 15.55 3.12
CA GLU A 288 -53.39 14.49 4.13
C GLU A 288 -52.08 14.11 4.86
N GLY A 289 -50.91 14.45 4.30
CA GLY A 289 -49.60 14.21 4.93
C GLY A 289 -49.20 15.21 6.02
N PHE A 290 -49.91 16.34 6.14
CA PHE A 290 -49.71 17.31 7.23
C PHE A 290 -50.88 17.24 8.21
N GLY A 291 -50.81 16.30 9.15
CA GLY A 291 -51.72 16.22 10.29
C GLY A 291 -51.65 17.49 11.14
N LEU A 292 -52.55 18.44 10.87
CA LEU A 292 -53.01 19.43 11.85
C LEU A 292 -54.37 18.96 12.33
N ASP A 293 -54.36 18.11 13.35
CA ASP A 293 -55.40 18.00 14.38
C ASP A 293 -54.94 16.96 15.41
N ASP A 294 -54.25 17.41 16.46
CA ASP A 294 -54.71 17.18 17.85
C ASP A 294 -53.74 17.82 18.87
N ALA A 295 -53.94 19.11 19.14
CA ALA A 295 -53.52 19.72 20.40
C ALA A 295 -54.40 20.93 20.67
N THR A 296 -55.64 20.69 21.10
CA THR A 296 -56.37 21.43 22.19
C THR A 296 -57.87 21.15 22.14
N GLN A 297 -58.28 19.98 22.64
CA GLN A 297 -59.61 19.85 23.25
C GLN A 297 -59.55 18.97 24.52
N GLY A 298 -59.63 19.63 25.68
CA GLY A 298 -60.23 19.04 26.88
C GLY A 298 -59.32 18.77 28.08
N MET A 299 -58.91 19.81 28.81
CA MET A 299 -59.41 20.13 30.16
C MET A 299 -58.92 21.50 30.63
#